data_AF-A0A2S5CFL1-F1
#
_entry.id   AF-A0A2S5CFL1-F1
#
_cell.length_a   1.000
_cell.length_b   1.000
_cell.length_c   1.000
_cell.angle_alpha   90.00
_cell.angle_beta   90.00
_cell.angle_gamma   90.00
#
_symmetry.space_group_name_H-M   'P 1'
#
loop_
_entity.id
_entity.type
_entity.pdbx_description
1 polymer ?
#
loop_
_entity_poly.entity_id
_entity_poly.type
_entity_poly.pdbx_seq_one_letter_code
_entity_poly.pdbx_strand_id
1 'polypeptide(L)'
;MSQIFTRAELGLTGGLGQDSFVFSTAPSLSNIDTVTDFNVDDDTVQLAHTIFTTLSVDVLTTDQLKILGNGGVVDGNDHILYNTTSGGLSYDSDGSGAAAAVQIAILGKGLAMTAADFMVA
;
A
#
# COMPACT_ATOMS: atom_id res chain seq x y z
N MET A 1 -0.98 -18.59 -1.76
CA MET A 1 -1.65 -18.94 -3.06
C MET A 1 -2.31 -17.65 -3.48
N SER A 2 -1.85 -16.97 -4.53
CA SER A 2 -2.27 -15.59 -4.84
C SER A 2 -3.80 -15.49 -4.94
N GLN A 3 -4.41 -14.78 -3.99
CA GLN A 3 -5.84 -14.52 -3.96
C GLN A 3 -6.10 -13.13 -4.54
N ILE A 4 -6.77 -13.09 -5.68
CA ILE A 4 -7.15 -11.84 -6.36
C ILE A 4 -8.49 -11.39 -5.75
N PHE A 5 -8.48 -10.30 -5.00
CA PHE A 5 -9.71 -9.71 -4.44
C PHE A 5 -10.12 -8.50 -5.28
N THR A 6 -11.20 -8.63 -6.07
CA THR A 6 -11.64 -7.59 -7.04
C THR A 6 -12.80 -6.72 -6.57
N ARG A 7 -13.27 -6.82 -5.32
CA ARG A 7 -14.40 -6.02 -4.80
C ARG A 7 -14.26 -5.76 -3.31
N ALA A 8 -14.77 -4.62 -2.86
CA ALA A 8 -14.92 -4.25 -1.45
C ALA A 8 -15.77 -5.29 -0.69
N GLU A 9 -15.11 -6.35 -0.21
CA GLU A 9 -15.67 -7.30 0.75
C GLU A 9 -15.14 -7.00 2.15
N LEU A 10 -15.86 -7.48 3.15
CA LEU A 10 -15.54 -7.36 4.58
C LEU A 10 -14.18 -8.03 4.89
N GLY A 11 -13.08 -7.31 4.68
CA GLY A 11 -11.74 -7.75 5.05
C GLY A 11 -11.10 -8.77 4.09
N LEU A 12 -9.97 -8.41 3.50
CA LEU A 12 -9.08 -9.29 2.76
C LEU A 12 -8.24 -10.09 3.76
N THR A 13 -8.21 -11.41 3.63
CA THR A 13 -7.45 -12.30 4.53
C THR A 13 -6.66 -13.27 3.67
N GLY A 14 -5.34 -13.27 3.80
CA GLY A 14 -4.44 -14.14 3.02
C GLY A 14 -4.38 -15.56 3.59
N GLY A 15 -4.27 -15.64 4.92
CA GLY A 15 -4.09 -16.88 5.66
C GLY A 15 -2.63 -17.08 6.06
N LEU A 16 -2.12 -18.29 5.86
CA LEU A 16 -0.74 -18.64 6.21
C LEU A 16 0.14 -18.68 4.95
N GLY A 17 1.38 -18.22 5.10
CA GLY A 17 2.39 -18.24 4.06
C GLY A 17 2.37 -16.98 3.21
N GLN A 18 2.98 -17.07 2.03
CA GLN A 18 3.16 -15.91 1.14
C GLN A 18 1.90 -15.65 0.33
N ASP A 19 1.27 -14.51 0.60
CA ASP A 19 0.11 -14.04 -0.14
C ASP A 19 0.37 -12.68 -0.81
N SER A 20 -0.50 -12.32 -1.74
CA SER A 20 -0.40 -11.05 -2.46
C SER A 20 -1.75 -10.36 -2.48
N PHE A 21 -1.77 -9.12 -2.01
CA PHE A 21 -2.96 -8.28 -1.97
C PHE A 21 -2.91 -7.29 -3.13
N VAL A 22 -3.74 -7.51 -4.14
CA VAL A 22 -3.71 -6.77 -5.40
C VAL A 22 -4.67 -5.58 -5.37
N PHE A 23 -4.13 -4.38 -5.50
CA PHE A 23 -4.88 -3.14 -5.65
C PHE A 23 -4.87 -2.74 -7.13
N SER A 24 -6.01 -2.93 -7.80
CA SER A 24 -6.15 -2.72 -9.25
C SER A 24 -7.31 -1.79 -9.63
N THR A 25 -7.77 -0.99 -8.69
CA THR A 25 -8.88 -0.04 -8.86
C THR A 25 -8.44 1.36 -8.48
N ALA A 26 -8.96 2.38 -9.16
CA ALA A 26 -8.63 3.78 -8.88
C ALA A 26 -8.83 4.12 -7.39
N PRO A 27 -7.86 4.78 -6.73
CA PRO A 27 -7.99 5.23 -5.35
C PRO A 27 -9.22 6.12 -5.16
N SER A 28 -10.06 5.82 -4.17
CA SER A 28 -11.18 6.68 -3.81
C SER A 28 -11.55 6.51 -2.35
N LEU A 29 -12.13 7.55 -1.75
CA LEU A 29 -12.54 7.53 -0.33
C LEU A 29 -13.63 6.49 -0.02
N SER A 30 -14.32 5.98 -1.04
CA SER A 30 -15.33 4.92 -0.92
C SER A 30 -14.80 3.53 -1.21
N ASN A 31 -13.51 3.40 -1.55
CA ASN A 31 -12.87 2.15 -1.95
C ASN A 31 -11.59 1.95 -1.14
N ILE A 32 -11.76 1.66 0.14
CA ILE A 32 -10.67 1.38 1.08
C ILE A 32 -10.84 -0.05 1.58
N ASP A 33 -9.98 -0.94 1.13
CA ASP A 33 -9.99 -2.33 1.59
C ASP A 33 -9.31 -2.45 2.96
N THR A 34 -9.68 -3.46 3.73
CA THR A 34 -9.00 -3.81 4.98
C THR A 34 -8.33 -5.15 4.80
N VAL A 35 -7.01 -5.22 4.90
CA VAL A 35 -6.27 -6.48 5.02
C VAL A 35 -6.18 -6.82 6.50
N THR A 36 -6.59 -8.04 6.87
CA THR A 36 -6.80 -8.41 8.28
C THR A 36 -5.58 -9.08 8.91
N ASP A 37 -4.68 -9.64 8.11
CA ASP A 37 -3.60 -10.53 8.55
C ASP A 37 -2.26 -10.31 7.84
N PHE A 38 -2.03 -9.11 7.29
CA PHE A 38 -0.79 -8.81 6.55
C PHE A 38 0.47 -9.09 7.39
N ASN A 39 1.35 -9.92 6.86
CA ASN A 39 2.66 -10.24 7.45
C ASN A 39 3.79 -9.69 6.57
N VAL A 40 4.58 -8.75 7.08
CA VAL A 40 5.72 -8.15 6.36
C VAL A 40 6.81 -9.17 5.96
N ASP A 41 6.91 -10.31 6.65
CA ASP A 41 7.91 -11.32 6.34
C ASP A 41 7.49 -12.22 5.15
N ASP A 42 6.19 -12.30 4.85
CA ASP A 42 5.62 -13.26 3.89
C ASP A 42 4.85 -12.61 2.74
N ASP A 43 4.11 -11.53 3.01
CA ASP A 43 3.10 -10.99 2.11
C ASP A 43 3.60 -9.84 1.24
N THR A 44 2.93 -9.63 0.12
CA THR A 44 3.23 -8.54 -0.82
C THR A 44 1.98 -7.71 -1.12
N VAL A 45 2.14 -6.38 -1.08
CA VAL A 45 1.19 -5.44 -1.67
C VAL A 45 1.49 -5.31 -3.16
N GLN A 46 0.55 -5.71 -4.01
CA GLN A 46 0.68 -5.55 -5.46
C GLN A 46 -0.13 -4.35 -5.93
N LEU A 47 0.53 -3.43 -6.64
CA LEU A 47 -0.04 -2.20 -7.17
C LEU A 47 -0.12 -2.31 -8.70
N ALA A 48 -1.32 -2.28 -9.27
CA ALA A 48 -1.47 -2.32 -10.71
C ALA A 48 -0.94 -1.02 -11.35
N HIS A 49 0.08 -1.10 -12.20
CA HIS A 49 0.70 0.05 -12.87
C HIS A 49 -0.30 0.85 -13.72
N THR A 50 -1.33 0.18 -14.25
CA THR A 50 -2.43 0.84 -14.99
C THR A 50 -3.21 1.84 -14.13
N ILE A 51 -3.12 1.74 -12.80
CA ILE A 51 -3.74 2.64 -11.83
C ILE A 51 -2.68 3.58 -11.22
N PHE A 52 -1.56 3.02 -10.76
CA PHE A 52 -0.48 3.75 -10.07
C PHE A 52 0.61 4.19 -11.04
N THR A 53 0.21 4.92 -12.08
CA THR A 53 1.05 5.22 -13.27
C THR A 53 2.33 6.01 -13.00
N THR A 54 2.45 6.70 -11.86
CA THR A 54 3.68 7.41 -11.46
C THR A 54 4.79 6.45 -11.00
N LEU A 55 4.42 5.24 -10.56
CA LEU A 55 5.38 4.23 -10.12
C LEU A 55 5.89 3.41 -11.32
N SER A 56 7.19 3.07 -11.30
CA SER A 56 7.76 2.17 -12.30
C SER A 56 7.39 0.71 -12.00
N VAL A 57 7.21 -0.10 -13.05
CA VAL A 57 6.98 -1.55 -12.93
C VAL A 57 8.24 -2.24 -12.43
N ASP A 58 8.28 -2.56 -11.14
CA ASP A 58 9.21 -3.47 -10.44
C ASP A 58 8.83 -3.44 -8.95
N VAL A 59 9.69 -4.01 -8.09
CA VAL A 59 9.74 -3.70 -6.66
C VAL A 59 9.83 -2.19 -6.45
N LEU A 60 9.06 -1.66 -5.49
CA LEU A 60 9.06 -0.24 -5.16
C LEU A 60 10.45 0.21 -4.71
N THR A 61 10.88 1.40 -5.14
CA THR A 61 12.15 1.96 -4.67
C THR A 61 12.00 2.53 -3.26
N THR A 62 13.08 2.53 -2.46
CA THR A 62 13.04 3.02 -1.07
C THR A 62 12.59 4.47 -0.95
N ASP A 63 12.96 5.29 -1.94
CA ASP A 63 12.68 6.73 -1.95
C ASP A 63 11.21 7.03 -2.32
N GLN A 64 10.43 6.00 -2.65
CA GLN A 64 8.99 6.10 -2.94
C GLN A 64 8.10 5.68 -1.78
N LEU A 65 8.67 5.11 -0.72
CA LEU A 65 7.93 4.71 0.47
C LEU A 65 8.25 5.66 1.64
N LYS A 66 7.23 6.33 2.17
CA LYS A 66 7.33 6.99 3.47
C LYS A 66 6.58 6.23 4.55
N ILE A 67 7.28 6.01 5.66
CA ILE A 67 6.67 5.57 6.91
C ILE A 67 6.28 6.81 7.72
N LEU A 68 5.02 6.90 8.12
CA LEU A 68 4.44 7.97 8.94
C LEU A 68 4.11 7.45 10.35
N GLY A 69 3.91 8.37 11.30
CA GLY A 69 3.63 8.04 12.71
C GLY A 69 4.89 7.75 13.54
N ASN A 70 6.05 7.63 12.90
CA ASN A 70 7.37 7.49 13.51
C ASN A 70 8.21 8.80 13.43
N GLY A 71 7.57 9.94 13.13
CA GLY A 71 8.25 11.21 12.86
C GLY A 71 8.64 11.44 11.40
N GLY A 72 8.35 10.50 10.49
CA GLY A 72 8.53 10.68 9.06
C GLY A 72 7.68 11.83 8.51
N VAL A 73 8.26 12.55 7.55
CA VAL A 73 7.64 13.67 6.84
C VAL A 73 7.73 13.37 5.35
N VAL A 74 6.64 13.64 4.63
CA VAL A 74 6.53 13.48 3.18
C VAL A 74 7.43 14.53 2.48
N ASP A 75 8.16 14.09 1.48
CA ASP A 75 9.04 14.86 0.61
C ASP A 75 8.87 14.42 -0.86
N GLY A 76 9.50 15.10 -1.81
CA GLY A 76 9.09 15.16 -3.22
C GLY A 76 9.00 13.85 -4.05
N ASN A 77 9.29 12.68 -3.50
CA ASN A 77 9.20 11.40 -4.21
C ASN A 77 8.37 10.34 -3.47
N ASP A 78 7.73 10.68 -2.35
CA ASP A 78 7.04 9.73 -1.48
C ASP A 78 5.64 9.39 -2.00
N HIS A 79 5.57 8.46 -2.94
CA HIS A 79 4.31 8.09 -3.58
C HIS A 79 3.47 7.09 -2.79
N ILE A 80 4.08 6.30 -1.92
CA ILE A 80 3.40 5.33 -1.06
C ILE A 80 3.64 5.71 0.39
N LEU A 81 2.56 5.89 1.14
CA LEU A 81 2.60 6.34 2.52
C LEU A 81 1.98 5.27 3.42
N TYR A 82 2.74 4.72 4.35
CA TYR A 82 2.22 3.83 5.38
C TYR A 82 2.23 4.51 6.75
N ASN A 83 1.06 4.64 7.37
CA ASN A 83 0.93 5.24 8.69
C ASN A 83 0.89 4.16 9.77
N THR A 84 1.97 4.06 10.55
CA THR A 84 2.13 3.05 11.61
C THR A 84 1.06 3.16 12.72
N THR A 85 0.50 4.36 12.96
CA THR A 85 -0.48 4.62 14.02
C THR A 85 -1.89 4.17 13.62
N SER A 86 -2.31 4.45 12.38
CA SER A 86 -3.63 4.06 11.87
C SER A 86 -3.63 2.70 11.19
N GLY A 87 -2.48 2.26 10.67
CA GLY A 87 -2.34 1.12 9.76
C GLY A 87 -2.76 1.43 8.32
N GLY A 88 -3.01 2.69 8.00
CA GLY A 88 -3.46 3.11 6.67
C GLY A 88 -2.33 3.11 5.65
N LEU A 89 -2.61 2.58 4.46
CA LEU A 89 -1.79 2.69 3.27
C LEU A 89 -2.44 3.69 2.30
N SER A 90 -1.69 4.69 1.88
CA SER A 90 -2.16 5.74 0.97
C SER A 90 -1.23 5.90 -0.22
N TYR A 91 -1.81 6.32 -1.35
CA TYR A 91 -1.09 6.72 -2.54
C TYR A 91 -1.10 8.24 -2.68
N ASP A 92 0.07 8.83 -2.80
CA ASP A 92 0.28 10.22 -3.19
C ASP A 92 0.73 10.28 -4.65
N SER A 93 -0.16 10.73 -5.53
CA SER A 93 0.13 10.76 -6.97
C SER A 93 1.21 11.76 -7.34
N ASP A 94 1.37 12.84 -6.58
CA ASP A 94 2.43 13.83 -6.81
C ASP A 94 3.67 13.58 -5.95
N GLY A 95 3.53 12.73 -4.93
CA GLY A 95 4.60 12.27 -4.04
C GLY A 95 5.06 13.34 -3.05
N SER A 96 4.67 14.59 -3.23
CA SER A 96 5.21 15.75 -2.50
C SER A 96 4.40 16.13 -1.27
N GLY A 97 3.24 15.52 -1.07
CA GLY A 97 2.26 15.91 -0.05
C GLY A 97 1.51 17.21 -0.36
N ALA A 98 1.70 17.80 -1.55
CA ALA A 98 0.99 19.02 -1.96
C ALA A 98 -0.48 18.70 -2.29
N ALA A 99 -0.71 17.64 -3.06
CA ALA A 99 -2.02 17.00 -3.16
C ALA A 99 -2.28 16.10 -1.95
N ALA A 100 -3.56 15.92 -1.61
CA ALA A 100 -3.92 14.98 -0.56
C ALA A 100 -3.71 13.54 -1.05
N ALA A 101 -2.87 12.78 -0.35
CA ALA A 101 -2.75 11.35 -0.55
C ALA A 101 -4.09 10.64 -0.32
N VAL A 102 -4.44 9.69 -1.18
CA VAL A 102 -5.69 8.94 -1.11
C VAL A 102 -5.42 7.59 -0.46
N GLN A 103 -6.11 7.31 0.64
CA GLN A 103 -6.02 6.01 1.29
C GLN A 103 -6.60 4.91 0.39
N ILE A 104 -5.86 3.82 0.23
CA ILE A 104 -6.23 2.67 -0.59
C ILE A 104 -6.48 1.41 0.24
N ALA A 105 -5.85 1.31 1.42
CA ALA A 105 -6.03 0.16 2.29
C ALA A 105 -5.82 0.47 3.78
N ILE A 106 -6.22 -0.47 4.62
CA ILE A 106 -5.76 -0.62 6.01
C ILE A 106 -5.05 -1.97 6.09
N LEU A 107 -3.78 -2.01 6.50
CA LEU A 107 -2.98 -3.25 6.55
C LEU A 107 -2.77 -3.78 7.97
N GLY A 108 -3.06 -2.97 8.99
CA GLY A 108 -2.69 -3.24 10.38
C GLY A 108 -1.68 -2.22 10.91
N LYS A 109 -1.59 -2.08 12.23
CA LYS A 109 -0.78 -1.04 12.89
C LYS A 109 0.62 -1.54 13.21
N GLY A 110 1.59 -0.64 13.21
CA GLY A 110 2.95 -0.91 13.68
C GLY A 110 3.74 -1.94 12.86
N LEU A 111 3.33 -2.19 11.61
CA LEU A 111 4.07 -3.07 10.71
C LEU A 111 5.42 -2.43 10.36
N ALA A 112 6.49 -3.23 10.38
CA ALA A 112 7.83 -2.79 10.01
C ALA A 112 8.01 -2.78 8.48
N MET A 113 7.09 -2.10 7.78
CA MET A 113 7.04 -2.15 6.32
C MET A 113 8.29 -1.56 5.67
N THR A 114 8.67 -2.15 4.55
CA THR A 114 9.75 -1.68 3.67
C THR A 114 9.26 -1.64 2.22
N ALA A 115 10.04 -1.00 1.34
CA ALA A 115 9.71 -0.95 -0.08
C ALA A 115 9.73 -2.34 -0.75
N ALA A 116 10.41 -3.33 -0.14
CA ALA A 116 10.42 -4.70 -0.61
C ALA A 116 9.07 -5.42 -0.47
N ASP A 117 8.18 -4.90 0.39
CA ASP A 117 6.83 -5.45 0.58
C ASP A 117 5.88 -5.02 -0.54
N PHE A 118 6.35 -4.19 -1.49
CA PHE A 118 5.56 -3.62 -2.57
C PHE A 118 6.10 -4.02 -3.94
N MET A 119 5.19 -4.49 -4.80
CA MET A 119 5.45 -4.82 -6.20
C MET A 119 4.49 -4.05 -7.10
N VAL A 120 5.02 -3.39 -8.13
CA VAL A 120 4.23 -2.71 -9.16
C VAL A 120 4.19 -3.59 -10.40
N ALA A 121 3.00 -3.94 -10.89
CA ALA A 121 2.79 -4.90 -11.98
C ALA A 121 1.83 -4.40 -13.07
#